data_AF-A0A9P5BL13-F1
#
_entry.id   AF-A0A9P5BL13-F1
#
_cell.length_a   1.000
_cell.length_b   1.000
_cell.length_c   1.000
_cell.angle_alpha   90.00
_cell.angle_beta   90.00
_cell.angle_gamma   90.00
#
_symmetry.space_group_name_H-M   'P 1'
#
loop_
_entity.id
_entity.type
_entity.pdbx_description
1 polymer ?
#
loop_
_entity_poly.entity_id
_entity_poly.type
_entity_poly.pdbx_seq_one_letter_code
_entity_poly.pdbx_strand_id
1 'polypeptide(L)'
;MVNQPTRIPTTSPAVARFLPAAITVGIVSAIAMNVRSQLMTESRQMDRFFAKYRDPQSEAARQKVFDGAIEDPRKSWFNVLGW
;
A
#
# COMPACT_ATOMS: atom_id res chain seq x y z
N MET A 1 6.68 -37.33 -41.96
CA MET A 1 7.18 -36.96 -40.62
C MET A 1 6.00 -36.47 -39.82
N VAL A 2 5.59 -37.20 -38.77
CA VAL A 2 4.44 -36.84 -37.92
C VAL A 2 4.92 -35.83 -36.89
N ASN A 3 4.38 -34.62 -36.90
CA ASN A 3 4.63 -33.64 -35.84
C ASN A 3 4.01 -34.17 -34.54
N GLN A 4 4.85 -34.55 -33.57
CA GLN A 4 4.37 -34.86 -32.23
C GLN A 4 3.78 -33.60 -31.60
N PRO A 5 2.60 -33.69 -30.96
CA PRO A 5 2.04 -32.56 -30.23
C PRO A 5 3.02 -32.16 -29.12
N THR A 6 3.31 -30.87 -29.03
CA THR A 6 4.14 -30.26 -28.00
C THR A 6 3.66 -30.72 -26.63
N ARG A 7 4.48 -31.51 -25.92
CA ARG A 7 4.17 -32.00 -24.58
C ARG A 7 4.15 -30.78 -23.65
N ILE A 8 2.95 -30.32 -23.27
CA ILE A 8 2.80 -29.25 -22.29
C ILE A 8 3.39 -29.77 -20.98
N PRO A 9 4.41 -29.11 -20.40
CA PRO A 9 4.99 -29.56 -19.15
C PRO A 9 3.90 -29.57 -18.08
N THR A 10 3.60 -30.74 -17.56
CA THR A 10 2.68 -30.91 -16.43
C THR A 10 3.32 -30.21 -15.23
N THR A 11 2.72 -29.12 -14.77
CA THR A 11 3.13 -28.43 -13.53
C THR A 11 3.22 -29.46 -12.41
N SER A 12 4.31 -29.45 -11.65
CA SER A 12 4.43 -30.39 -10.52
C SER A 12 3.23 -30.18 -9.57
N PRO A 13 2.78 -31.24 -8.86
CA PRO A 13 1.66 -31.12 -7.92
C PRO A 13 1.84 -30.00 -6.89
N ALA A 14 3.10 -29.72 -6.51
CA ALA A 14 3.43 -28.60 -5.63
C ALA A 14 3.16 -27.25 -6.31
N VAL A 15 3.59 -27.05 -7.56
CA VAL A 15 3.32 -25.81 -8.31
C VAL A 15 1.83 -25.58 -8.48
N ALA A 16 1.06 -26.62 -8.86
CA ALA A 16 -0.39 -26.50 -9.01
C ALA A 16 -1.10 -26.09 -7.69
N ARG A 17 -0.55 -26.50 -6.54
CA ARG A 17 -1.10 -26.19 -5.22
C ARG A 17 -0.78 -24.75 -4.76
N PHE A 18 0.42 -24.25 -5.05
CA PHE A 18 0.87 -22.96 -4.52
C PHE A 18 0.74 -21.80 -5.52
N LEU A 19 0.67 -22.06 -6.82
CA LEU A 19 0.58 -21.03 -7.85
C LEU A 19 -0.61 -20.07 -7.64
N PRO A 20 -1.84 -20.53 -7.31
CA PRO A 20 -2.95 -19.61 -7.06
C PRO A 20 -2.67 -18.66 -5.89
N ALA A 21 -2.14 -19.19 -4.78
CA ALA A 21 -1.80 -18.38 -3.62
C ALA A 21 -0.69 -17.35 -3.93
N ALA A 22 0.34 -17.75 -4.68
CA ALA A 22 1.39 -16.84 -5.11
C ALA A 22 0.86 -15.71 -6.00
N ILE A 23 -0.05 -16.02 -6.92
CA ILE A 23 -0.72 -15.01 -7.76
C ILE A 23 -1.52 -14.04 -6.88
N THR A 24 -2.33 -14.54 -5.95
CA THR A 24 -3.12 -13.70 -5.05
C THR A 24 -2.21 -12.77 -4.22
N VAL A 25 -1.15 -13.31 -3.62
CA VAL A 25 -0.17 -12.53 -2.85
C VAL A 25 0.46 -11.46 -3.75
N GLY A 26 0.84 -11.80 -4.98
CA GLY A 26 1.39 -10.85 -5.94
C GLY A 26 0.43 -9.70 -6.27
N ILE A 27 -0.83 -10.01 -6.57
CA ILE A 27 -1.85 -9.00 -6.90
C ILE A 27 -2.12 -8.09 -5.69
N VAL A 28 -2.35 -8.66 -4.51
CA VAL A 28 -2.61 -7.90 -3.28
C VAL A 28 -1.43 -6.98 -2.96
N SER A 29 -0.20 -7.47 -3.12
CA SER A 29 1.02 -6.68 -2.90
C SER A 29 1.12 -5.51 -3.89
N ALA A 30 0.83 -5.75 -5.18
CA ALA A 30 0.86 -4.71 -6.20
C ALA A 30 -0.17 -3.60 -5.91
N ILE A 31 -1.39 -3.97 -5.50
CA ILE A 31 -2.43 -3.01 -5.12
C ILE A 31 -1.99 -2.21 -3.89
N ALA A 32 -1.50 -2.88 -2.84
CA ALA A 32 -1.03 -2.22 -1.62
C ALA A 32 0.10 -1.22 -1.89
N MET A 33 1.07 -1.60 -2.74
CA MET A 33 2.15 -0.70 -3.16
C MET A 33 1.65 0.50 -3.94
N ASN A 34 0.68 0.31 -4.84
CA ASN A 34 0.09 1.41 -5.61
C ASN A 34 -0.67 2.39 -4.70
N VAL A 35 -1.46 1.88 -3.75
CA VAL A 35 -2.16 2.72 -2.76
C VAL A 35 -1.15 3.49 -1.91
N ARG A 36 -0.10 2.82 -1.40
CA ARG A 36 0.98 3.47 -0.65
C ARG A 36 1.66 4.58 -1.46
N SER A 37 1.91 4.36 -2.75
CA SER A 37 2.53 5.37 -3.61
C SER A 37 1.64 6.61 -3.80
N GLN A 38 0.33 6.43 -3.92
CA GLN A 38 -0.62 7.55 -4.01
C GLN A 38 -0.67 8.33 -2.69
N LEU A 39 -0.81 7.64 -1.56
CA LEU A 39 -0.82 8.26 -0.23
C LEU A 39 0.46 9.06 0.04
N MET A 40 1.64 8.51 -0.32
CA MET A 40 2.93 9.21 -0.20
C MET A 40 3.05 10.43 -1.12
N THR A 41 2.42 10.38 -2.30
CA THR A 41 2.44 11.51 -3.24
C THR A 41 1.56 12.64 -2.74
N GLU A 42 0.34 12.29 -2.30
CA GLU A 42 -0.62 13.24 -1.75
C GLU A 42 -0.14 13.84 -0.43
N SER A 43 0.42 13.03 0.47
CA SER A 43 0.95 13.54 1.74
C SER A 43 2.04 14.59 1.51
N ARG A 44 3.00 14.31 0.62
CA ARG A 44 4.06 15.27 0.24
C ARG A 44 3.49 16.53 -0.40
N GLN A 45 2.43 16.40 -1.19
CA GLN A 45 1.78 17.56 -1.81
C GLN A 45 1.07 18.42 -0.75
N MET A 46 0.34 17.80 0.17
CA MET A 46 -0.31 18.47 1.31
C MET A 46 0.73 19.13 2.22
N ASP A 47 1.82 18.45 2.54
CA ASP A 47 2.92 19.01 3.34
C ASP A 47 3.52 20.27 2.69
N ARG A 48 3.64 20.31 1.36
CA ARG A 48 4.07 21.52 0.64
C ARG A 48 3.07 22.66 0.76
N PHE A 49 1.77 22.38 0.73
CA PHE A 49 0.75 23.40 0.96
C PHE A 49 0.78 23.89 2.41
N PHE A 50 0.89 22.98 3.36
CA PHE A 50 0.97 23.27 4.79
C PHE A 50 2.22 24.05 5.18
N ALA A 51 3.36 23.77 4.55
CA ALA A 51 4.60 24.50 4.75
C ALA A 51 4.48 25.99 4.39
N LYS A 52 3.58 26.37 3.47
CA LYS A 52 3.31 27.78 3.14
C LYS A 52 2.59 28.53 4.27
N TYR A 53 1.83 27.81 5.09
CA TYR A 53 1.07 28.35 6.22
C TYR A 53 1.66 27.90 7.55
N ARG A 54 2.99 27.77 7.64
CA ARG A 54 3.72 27.29 8.83
C ARG A 54 3.72 28.35 9.95
N ASP A 55 2.52 28.62 10.45
CA ASP A 55 2.23 29.47 11.59
C ASP A 55 1.82 28.58 12.78
N PRO A 56 2.31 28.82 14.00
CA PRO A 56 1.95 28.04 15.19
C PRO A 56 0.45 27.83 15.39
N GLN A 57 -0.40 28.79 14.96
CA GLN A 57 -1.85 28.65 15.10
C GLN A 57 -2.44 27.61 14.16
N SER A 58 -1.88 27.44 12.96
CA SER A 58 -2.38 26.47 11.98
C SER A 58 -2.02 25.03 12.37
N GLU A 59 -0.82 24.80 12.93
CA GLU A 59 -0.41 23.50 13.46
C GLU A 59 -1.24 23.12 14.70
N ALA A 60 -1.50 24.08 15.60
CA ALA A 60 -2.37 23.85 16.75
C ALA A 60 -3.80 23.51 16.31
N ALA A 61 -4.34 24.16 15.27
CA ALA A 61 -5.65 23.83 14.72
C ALA A 61 -5.69 22.42 14.09
N ARG A 62 -4.62 21.97 13.41
CA ARG A 62 -4.53 20.60 12.90
C ARG A 62 -4.45 19.56 14.01
N GLN A 63 -3.72 19.86 15.08
CA GLN A 63 -3.60 18.96 16.21
C GLN A 63 -4.94 18.79 16.94
N LYS A 64 -5.75 19.86 17.03
CA LYS A 64 -7.11 19.83 17.60
C LYS A 64 -8.09 18.89 16.89
N VAL A 65 -7.88 18.58 15.61
CA VAL A 65 -8.72 17.58 14.90
C VAL A 65 -8.59 16.19 15.54
N PHE A 66 -7.44 15.94 16.18
CA PHE A 66 -7.16 14.69 16.87
C PHE A 66 -7.36 14.79 18.38
N ASP A 67 -7.79 15.94 18.91
CA ASP A 67 -8.13 16.08 20.34
C ASP A 67 -9.37 15.23 20.64
N GLY A 68 -9.18 14.17 21.43
CA GLY A 68 -10.21 13.18 21.78
C GLY A 68 -9.99 11.80 21.17
N ALA A 69 -9.03 11.64 20.25
CA ALA A 69 -8.57 10.32 19.84
C ALA A 69 -7.70 9.71 20.96
N ILE A 70 -7.94 8.42 21.28
CA ILE A 70 -7.15 7.68 22.29
C ILE A 70 -5.66 7.63 21.89
N GLU A 71 -5.38 7.61 20.58
CA GLU A 71 -4.04 7.64 20.00
C GLU A 71 -4.06 8.42 18.68
N ASP A 72 -2.99 9.16 18.35
CA ASP A 72 -2.87 9.86 17.06
C ASP A 72 -2.84 8.82 15.93
N PRO A 73 -3.85 8.78 15.04
CA PRO A 73 -3.94 7.75 14.01
C PRO A 73 -2.75 7.78 13.03
N ARG A 74 -2.04 8.90 12.93
CA ARG A 74 -0.81 9.01 12.11
C ARG A 74 0.34 8.17 12.70
N LYS A 75 0.34 7.99 14.02
CA LYS A 75 1.36 7.24 14.77
C LYS A 75 0.96 5.80 15.06
N SER A 76 -0.30 5.45 14.80
CA SER A 76 -0.82 4.09 15.03
C SER A 76 -0.12 3.06 14.15
N TRP A 77 0.10 1.86 14.69
CA TRP A 77 0.64 0.72 13.92
C TRP A 77 -0.28 0.29 12.77
N PHE A 78 -1.58 0.57 12.87
CA PHE A 78 -2.51 0.29 11.78
C PHE A 78 -2.29 1.19 10.55
N ASN A 79 -1.50 2.27 10.65
CA ASN A 79 -1.12 3.13 9.53
C ASN A 79 0.07 2.59 8.72
N VAL A 80 0.12 1.27 8.47
CA VAL A 80 1.24 0.62 7.77
C VAL A 80 1.46 1.13 6.33
N LEU A 81 0.40 1.67 5.70
CA LEU A 81 0.46 2.22 4.34
C LEU A 81 0.86 3.71 4.30
N GLY A 82 0.80 4.40 5.44
CA GLY A 82 1.15 5.82 5.56
C GLY A 82 2.57 6.10 6.05
N TRP A 83 3.32 5.06 6.47
CA TRP A 83 4.73 5.14 6.88
C TRP A 83 5.73 5.02 5.70
#